data_AF-A0A2V4H3E8-F1
#
_entry.id   AF-A0A2V4H3E8-F1
#
_cell.length_a   1.000
_cell.length_b   1.000
_cell.length_c   1.000
_cell.angle_alpha   90.00
_cell.angle_beta   90.00
_cell.angle_gamma   90.00
#
_symmetry.space_group_name_H-M   'P 1'
#
loop_
_entity.id
_entity.type
_entity.pdbx_description
1 polymer ?
#
loop_
_entity_poly.entity_id
_entity_poly.type
_entity_poly.pdbx_seq_one_letter_code
_entity_poly.pdbx_strand_id
1 'polypeptide(L)'
;MDVTPAIIKIFGYIIETLLVISIILDIAYAIYDIYTMRSDGLEALSYSLVENAFFALVLLELYLGAHDFVVRSPLGLKHVVEAGLSYIIREIIIDISTGVKDIYSLSALAIVIVSLAVSLYFLSTTEKVRMNGGSQ
;
A
#
# COMPACT_ATOMS: atom_id res chain seq x y z
N MET A 1 -25.16 -16.51 16.55
CA MET A 1 -24.60 -15.16 16.35
C MET A 1 -23.52 -15.27 15.31
N ASP A 2 -23.67 -14.56 14.19
CA ASP A 2 -22.69 -14.59 13.10
C ASP A 2 -21.43 -13.85 13.58
N VAL A 3 -20.35 -14.60 13.83
CA VAL A 3 -19.10 -14.08 14.44
C VAL A 3 -18.20 -13.42 13.39
N THR A 4 -18.45 -13.73 12.12
CA THR A 4 -17.75 -13.25 10.92
C THR A 4 -17.57 -11.73 10.88
N PRO A 5 -18.58 -10.89 11.17
CA PRO A 5 -18.43 -9.43 11.13
C PRO A 5 -17.50 -8.90 12.22
N ALA A 6 -17.46 -9.55 13.39
CA ALA A 6 -16.62 -9.15 14.50
C ALA A 6 -15.14 -9.51 14.22
N ILE A 7 -14.89 -10.69 13.66
CA ILE A 7 -13.54 -11.14 13.28
C ILE A 7 -12.96 -10.19 12.23
N ILE A 8 -13.71 -9.85 11.18
CA ILE A 8 -13.25 -8.94 10.12
C ILE A 8 -12.87 -7.57 10.68
N LYS A 9 -13.69 -7.01 11.58
CA LYS A 9 -13.40 -5.72 12.22
C LYS A 9 -12.15 -5.76 13.09
N ILE A 10 -11.97 -6.84 13.86
CA ILE A 10 -10.77 -7.03 14.68
C ILE A 10 -9.51 -7.07 13.81
N PHE A 11 -9.53 -7.84 12.72
CA PHE A 11 -8.41 -7.87 11.77
C PHE A 11 -8.13 -6.49 11.16
N GLY A 12 -9.17 -5.74 10.81
CA GLY A 12 -9.04 -4.37 10.32
C GLY A 12 -8.33 -3.44 11.32
N TYR A 13 -8.72 -3.47 12.60
CA TYR A 13 -8.07 -2.66 13.64
C TYR A 13 -6.61 -3.08 13.89
N ILE A 14 -6.30 -4.37 13.79
CA ILE A 14 -4.92 -4.86 13.89
C ILE A 14 -4.08 -4.26 12.75
N ILE A 15 -4.57 -4.31 11.52
CA ILE A 15 -3.89 -3.75 10.35
C ILE A 15 -3.72 -2.23 10.50
N GLU A 16 -4.76 -1.51 10.91
CA GLU A 16 -4.72 -0.07 11.16
C GLU A 16 -3.64 0.30 12.18
N THR A 17 -3.58 -0.44 13.29
CA THR A 17 -2.57 -0.23 14.35
C THR A 17 -1.16 -0.48 13.82
N LEU A 18 -0.95 -1.55 13.05
CA LEU A 18 0.34 -1.84 12.41
C LEU A 18 0.75 -0.73 11.45
N LEU A 19 -0.18 -0.21 10.65
CA LEU A 19 0.10 0.88 9.71
C LEU A 19 0.50 2.16 10.44
N VAL A 20 -0.17 2.52 11.53
CA VAL A 20 0.22 3.68 12.35
C VAL A 20 1.64 3.51 12.90
N ILE A 21 1.98 2.32 13.42
CA ILE A 21 3.32 2.02 13.91
C ILE A 21 4.35 2.14 12.77
N SER A 22 4.05 1.58 11.60
CA SER A 22 4.93 1.68 10.42
C SER A 22 5.17 3.12 10.00
N ILE A 23 4.15 3.99 10.00
CA ILE A 23 4.30 5.42 9.67
C ILE A 23 5.23 6.11 10.68
N ILE A 24 5.07 5.83 11.97
CA ILE A 24 5.92 6.42 13.01
C ILE A 24 7.38 5.97 12.83
N LEU A 25 7.59 4.68 12.57
CA LEU A 25 8.92 4.12 12.34
C LEU A 25 9.56 4.70 11.08
N ASP A 26 8.80 4.80 9.99
CA ASP A 26 9.26 5.37 8.72
C ASP A 26 9.74 6.82 8.89
N ILE A 27 8.96 7.66 9.57
CA ILE A 27 9.37 9.03 9.88
C ILE A 27 10.65 9.04 10.73
N ALA A 28 10.77 8.16 11.72
CA ALA A 28 11.97 8.06 12.54
C ALA A 28 13.21 7.61 11.72
N TYR A 29 13.02 6.66 10.80
CA TYR A 29 14.06 6.20 9.88
C TYR A 29 14.48 7.30 8.91
N ALA A 30 13.54 8.03 8.31
CA ALA A 30 13.84 9.14 7.41
C ALA A 30 14.66 10.24 8.12
N ILE A 31 14.32 10.57 9.36
CA ILE A 31 15.11 11.53 10.17
C ILE A 31 16.52 11.00 10.44
N TYR A 32 16.64 9.70 10.76
CA TYR A 32 17.94 9.07 10.97
C TYR A 32 18.79 9.09 9.68
N ASP A 33 18.20 8.77 8.54
CA ASP A 33 18.85 8.75 7.23
C ASP A 33 19.38 10.13 6.82
N ILE A 34 18.60 11.19 7.04
CA ILE A 34 19.05 12.57 6.82
C ILE A 34 20.28 12.90 7.68
N TYR A 35 20.34 12.37 8.90
CA TYR A 35 21.45 12.62 9.82
C TYR A 35 22.72 11.87 9.41
N THR A 36 22.59 10.62 8.95
CA THR A 36 23.72 9.77 8.55
C THR A 36 24.25 10.11 7.16
N MET A 37 23.38 10.37 6.19
CA MET A 37 23.75 10.62 4.78
C MET A 37 24.24 12.06 4.53
N ARG A 38 24.44 12.85 5.58
CA ARG A 38 24.91 14.24 5.47
C ARG A 38 26.27 14.35 4.76
N SER A 39 27.08 13.29 4.80
CA SER A 39 28.38 13.19 4.13
C SER A 39 28.30 12.76 2.66
N ASP A 40 27.18 12.20 2.22
CA ASP A 40 27.12 11.40 0.99
C ASP A 40 26.73 12.23 -0.25
N GLY A 41 26.54 13.54 -0.06
CA GLY A 41 26.26 14.51 -1.12
C GLY A 41 24.78 14.79 -1.33
N LEU A 42 24.48 15.89 -2.03
CA LEU A 42 23.11 16.40 -2.17
C LEU A 42 22.20 15.46 -2.99
N GLU A 43 22.79 14.77 -3.96
CA GLU A 43 22.07 13.84 -4.84
C GLU A 43 21.55 12.61 -4.07
N ALA A 44 22.42 11.94 -3.31
CA ALA A 44 22.04 10.79 -2.47
C ALA A 44 20.97 11.18 -1.43
N LEU A 45 21.13 12.36 -0.81
CA LEU A 45 20.16 12.89 0.13
C LEU A 45 18.79 13.14 -0.53
N SER A 46 18.78 13.67 -1.77
CA SER A 46 17.54 13.95 -2.50
C SER A 46 16.80 12.67 -2.92
N TYR A 47 17.51 11.61 -3.32
CA TYR A 47 16.89 10.32 -3.63
C TYR A 47 16.29 9.68 -2.38
N SER A 48 17.04 9.58 -1.27
CA SER A 48 16.52 9.03 -0.01
C SER A 48 15.31 9.80 0.51
N LEU A 49 15.33 11.14 0.44
CA LEU A 49 14.19 11.96 0.86
C LEU A 49 12.93 11.71 0.01
N VAL A 50 13.09 11.59 -1.31
CA VAL A 50 11.98 11.34 -2.23
C VAL A 50 11.40 9.93 -2.00
N GLU A 51 12.25 8.92 -1.85
CA GLU A 51 11.86 7.54 -1.58
C GLU A 51 11.10 7.41 -0.25
N ASN A 52 11.64 7.97 0.84
CA ASN A 52 11.00 7.97 2.15
C ASN A 52 9.66 8.73 2.14
N ALA A 53 9.60 9.92 1.51
CA ALA A 53 8.35 10.67 1.39
C ALA A 53 7.28 9.90 0.62
N PHE A 54 7.72 9.14 -0.38
CA PHE A 54 6.87 8.29 -1.17
C PHE A 54 6.38 7.06 -0.40
N PHE A 55 7.23 6.42 0.41
CA PHE A 55 6.81 5.33 1.26
C PHE A 55 5.80 5.79 2.32
N ALA A 56 6.03 6.95 2.96
CA ALA A 56 5.11 7.56 3.91
C ALA A 56 3.71 7.81 3.31
N LEU A 57 3.65 8.36 2.09
CA LEU A 57 2.38 8.59 1.37
C LEU A 57 1.60 7.29 1.14
N VAL A 58 2.30 6.19 0.82
CA VAL A 58 1.68 4.89 0.60
C VAL A 58 1.14 4.30 1.90
N LEU A 59 1.92 4.38 2.99
CA LEU A 59 1.45 3.92 4.29
C LEU A 59 0.20 4.68 4.72
N LEU A 60 0.13 5.97 4.41
CA LEU A 60 -1.06 6.80 4.64
C LEU A 60 -2.24 6.37 3.77
N GLU A 61 -2.03 6.10 2.47
CA GLU A 61 -3.07 5.59 1.56
C GLU A 61 -3.61 4.23 2.03
N LEU A 62 -2.72 3.31 2.44
CA LEU A 62 -3.09 2.03 3.01
C LEU A 62 -3.85 2.18 4.32
N TYR A 63 -3.44 3.12 5.18
CA TYR A 63 -4.14 3.44 6.42
C TYR A 63 -5.56 3.93 6.14
N LEU A 64 -5.73 4.88 5.20
CA LEU A 64 -7.04 5.38 4.80
C LEU A 64 -7.91 4.27 4.21
N GLY A 65 -7.34 3.41 3.36
CA GLY A 65 -8.04 2.24 2.83
C GLY A 65 -8.48 1.26 3.91
N ALA A 66 -7.58 0.94 4.85
CA ALA A 66 -7.86 0.01 5.96
C ALA A 66 -8.93 0.60 6.91
N HIS A 67 -8.82 1.89 7.22
CA HIS A 67 -9.79 2.62 8.04
C HIS A 67 -11.17 2.64 7.35
N ASP A 68 -11.24 2.96 6.06
CA ASP A 68 -12.48 2.90 5.28
C ASP A 68 -13.05 1.48 5.23
N PHE A 69 -12.21 0.45 5.19
CA PHE A 69 -12.65 -0.95 5.24
C PHE A 69 -13.30 -1.29 6.59
N VAL A 70 -12.68 -0.88 7.70
CA VAL A 70 -13.19 -1.08 9.06
C VAL A 70 -14.51 -0.35 9.28
N VAL A 71 -14.60 0.89 8.80
CA VAL A 71 -15.74 1.79 9.05
C VAL A 71 -16.90 1.56 8.08
N ARG A 72 -16.62 1.41 6.77
CA ARG A 72 -17.66 1.42 5.72
C ARG A 72 -18.05 0.03 5.21
N SER A 73 -17.20 -1.01 5.35
CA SER A 73 -17.40 -2.37 4.81
C SER A 73 -17.63 -2.37 3.28
N PRO A 74 -17.58 -3.54 2.60
CA PRO A 74 -16.56 -3.98 1.61
C PRO A 74 -16.02 -2.97 0.56
N LEU A 75 -16.59 -1.78 0.42
CA LEU A 75 -16.10 -0.68 -0.44
C LEU A 75 -14.67 -0.25 -0.07
N GLY A 76 -14.30 -0.27 1.21
CA GLY A 76 -12.93 0.10 1.64
C GLY A 76 -11.86 -0.89 1.18
N LEU A 77 -12.22 -2.14 0.88
CA LEU A 77 -11.26 -3.13 0.37
C LEU A 77 -10.70 -2.71 -1.00
N LYS A 78 -11.53 -2.07 -1.82
CA LYS A 78 -11.10 -1.52 -3.11
C LYS A 78 -10.05 -0.43 -2.92
N HIS A 79 -10.26 0.50 -1.97
CA HIS A 79 -9.26 1.52 -1.64
C HIS A 79 -7.94 0.93 -1.15
N VAL A 80 -7.97 -0.14 -0.34
CA VAL A 80 -6.73 -0.83 0.10
C VAL A 80 -5.96 -1.39 -1.10
N VAL A 81 -6.65 -2.04 -2.03
CA VAL A 81 -5.99 -2.64 -3.19
C VAL A 81 -5.50 -1.57 -4.18
N GLU A 82 -6.23 -0.47 -4.34
CA GLU A 82 -5.79 0.69 -5.13
C GLU A 82 -4.54 1.35 -4.52
N ALA A 83 -4.49 1.53 -3.20
CA ALA A 83 -3.30 2.01 -2.49
C ALA A 83 -2.10 1.06 -2.64
N GLY A 84 -2.34 -0.26 -2.56
CA GLY A 84 -1.31 -1.26 -2.81
C GLY A 84 -0.79 -1.22 -4.26
N LEU A 85 -1.66 -0.97 -5.24
CA LEU A 85 -1.27 -0.84 -6.64
C LEU A 85 -0.46 0.45 -6.89
N SER A 86 -0.87 1.56 -6.26
CA SER A 86 -0.16 2.86 -6.25
C SER A 86 1.29 2.70 -5.75
N TYR A 87 1.49 1.95 -4.67
CA TYR A 87 2.81 1.64 -4.13
C TYR A 87 3.69 0.90 -5.14
N ILE A 88 3.19 -0.17 -5.75
CA ILE A 88 4.04 -0.99 -6.61
C ILE A 88 4.42 -0.26 -7.89
N ILE A 89 3.49 0.52 -8.47
CA ILE A 89 3.80 1.37 -9.61
C ILE A 89 4.92 2.35 -9.25
N ARG A 90 4.92 2.85 -8.02
CA ARG A 90 5.94 3.76 -7.52
C ARG A 90 7.30 3.10 -7.35
N GLU A 91 7.35 1.91 -6.76
CA GLU A 91 8.60 1.14 -6.68
C GLU A 91 9.19 0.88 -8.05
N ILE A 92 8.37 0.52 -9.04
CA ILE A 92 8.85 0.35 -10.42
C ILE A 92 9.45 1.66 -10.96
N ILE A 93 8.81 2.81 -10.71
CA ILE A 93 9.32 4.10 -11.17
C ILE A 93 10.66 4.42 -10.48
N ILE A 94 10.78 4.16 -9.18
CA ILE A 94 12.02 4.40 -8.40
C ILE A 94 13.14 3.46 -8.88
N ASP A 95 12.89 2.16 -9.02
CA ASP A 95 13.86 1.17 -9.52
C ASP A 95 14.37 1.52 -10.93
N ILE A 96 13.45 1.92 -11.83
CA ILE A 96 13.82 2.35 -13.18
C ILE A 96 14.67 3.63 -13.16
N SER A 97 14.32 4.57 -12.27
CA SER A 97 14.97 5.90 -12.20
C SER A 97 16.34 5.85 -11.52
N THR A 98 16.52 4.96 -10.55
CA THR A 98 17.78 4.74 -9.84
C THR A 98 18.74 3.82 -10.59
N GLY A 99 18.26 3.17 -11.67
CA GLY A 99 19.07 2.29 -12.51
C GLY A 99 19.37 0.93 -11.89
N VAL A 100 18.70 0.58 -10.78
CA VAL A 100 18.78 -0.75 -10.15
C VAL A 100 18.00 -1.73 -11.03
N LYS A 101 18.71 -2.40 -11.93
CA LYS A 101 18.15 -3.39 -12.87
C LYS A 101 18.37 -4.82 -12.39
N ASP A 102 18.12 -5.09 -11.12
CA ASP A 102 18.14 -6.48 -10.65
C ASP A 102 16.85 -7.17 -11.12
N ILE A 103 17.02 -8.21 -11.94
CA ILE A 103 15.92 -8.97 -12.54
C ILE A 103 15.08 -9.65 -11.44
N TYR A 104 15.69 -9.97 -10.30
CA TYR A 104 15.00 -10.58 -9.17
C TYR A 104 14.02 -9.59 -8.51
N SER A 105 14.42 -8.34 -8.26
CA SER A 105 13.55 -7.29 -7.71
C SER A 105 12.38 -6.97 -8.62
N LEU A 106 12.63 -6.80 -9.92
CA LEU A 106 11.60 -6.54 -10.93
C LEU A 106 10.59 -7.69 -11.06
N SER A 107 11.07 -8.93 -10.99
CA SER A 107 10.20 -10.11 -11.07
C SER A 107 9.31 -10.28 -9.82
N ALA A 108 9.84 -9.97 -8.63
CA ALA A 108 9.08 -9.98 -7.40
C ALA A 108 7.94 -8.93 -7.44
N LEU A 109 8.25 -7.69 -7.86
CA LEU A 109 7.25 -6.64 -8.04
C LEU A 109 6.16 -7.05 -9.04
N ALA A 110 6.53 -7.64 -10.18
CA ALA A 110 5.58 -8.10 -11.19
C ALA A 110 4.60 -9.16 -10.65
N ILE A 111 5.07 -10.10 -9.81
CA ILE A 111 4.21 -11.12 -9.18
C ILE A 111 3.18 -10.47 -8.25
N VAL A 112 3.60 -9.48 -7.47
CA VAL A 112 2.70 -8.76 -6.57
C VAL A 112 1.65 -7.96 -7.37
N ILE A 113 2.04 -7.31 -8.48
CA ILE A 113 1.10 -6.59 -9.37
C ILE A 113 0.05 -7.54 -9.93
N VAL A 114 0.46 -8.69 -10.47
CA VAL A 114 -0.48 -9.67 -11.03
C VAL A 114 -1.44 -10.15 -9.95
N SER A 115 -0.95 -10.40 -8.74
CA SER A 115 -1.77 -10.84 -7.61
C SER A 115 -2.80 -9.78 -7.19
N LEU A 116 -2.42 -8.49 -7.15
CA LEU A 116 -3.33 -7.39 -6.83
C LEU A 116 -4.32 -7.11 -7.97
N ALA A 117 -3.88 -7.15 -9.22
CA ALA A 117 -4.74 -6.97 -10.39
C ALA A 117 -5.80 -8.07 -10.48
N VAL A 118 -5.42 -9.32 -10.21
CA VAL A 118 -6.36 -10.46 -10.11
C VAL A 118 -7.34 -10.25 -8.96
N SER A 119 -6.87 -9.78 -7.80
CA SER A 119 -7.74 -9.45 -6.66
C SER A 119 -8.75 -8.36 -7.01
N LEU A 120 -8.34 -7.28 -7.68
CA LEU A 120 -9.23 -6.21 -8.18
C LEU A 120 -10.25 -6.72 -9.20
N TYR A 121 -9.83 -7.62 -10.09
CA TYR A 121 -10.72 -8.20 -11.10
C TYR A 121 -11.86 -8.99 -10.44
N PHE A 122 -11.57 -9.82 -9.45
CA PHE A 122 -12.60 -10.57 -8.74
C PHE A 122 -13.50 -9.66 -7.89
N LEU A 123 -12.93 -8.63 -7.26
CA LEU A 123 -13.71 -7.68 -6.46
C LEU A 123 -14.67 -6.85 -7.34
N SER A 124 -14.18 -6.30 -8.45
CA SER A 124 -14.99 -5.51 -9.39
C SER A 124 -16.05 -6.33 -10.11
N THR A 125 -15.76 -7.59 -10.45
CA THR A 125 -16.73 -8.49 -11.10
C THR A 125 -17.85 -8.88 -10.13
N THR A 126 -17.52 -9.11 -8.85
CA THR A 126 -18.51 -9.43 -7.80
C THR A 126 -19.47 -8.27 -7.55
N GLU A 127 -18.98 -7.04 -7.61
CA GLU A 127 -19.80 -5.83 -7.48
C GLU A 127 -20.77 -5.67 -8.67
N LYS A 128 -20.29 -5.94 -9.89
CA LYS A 128 -21.08 -5.88 -11.13
C LYS A 128 -22.22 -6.90 -11.16
N VAL A 129 -21.99 -8.11 -10.63
CA VAL A 129 -23.02 -9.16 -10.52
C VAL A 129 -24.10 -8.79 -9.50
N ARG A 130 -23.74 -8.17 -8.37
CA ARG A 130 -24.72 -7.70 -7.37
C ARG A 130 -25.62 -6.58 -7.90
N MET A 131 -25.09 -5.66 -8.72
CA MET A 131 -25.91 -4.59 -9.30
C MET A 131 -26.88 -5.09 -10.38
N ASN A 132 -26.53 -6.12 -11.16
CA ASN A 132 -27.43 -6.72 -12.16
C ASN A 132 -28.47 -7.70 -11.57
N GLY A 133 -28.22 -8.24 -10.37
CA GLY A 133 -29.13 -9.18 -9.70
C GLY A 133 -30.18 -8.53 -8.78
N GLY A 134 -30.09 -7.21 -8.54
CA GLY A 134 -31.02 -6.46 -7.67
C GLY A 134 -32.22 -5.85 -8.41
N SER A 135 -32.37 -6.14 -9.70
CA SER A 135 -33.46 -5.65 -10.56
C SER A 135 -34.40 -6.79 -10.99
N GLN A 136 -34.84 -7.60 -10.04
CA GLN A 136 -36.01 -8.48 -10.16
C GLN A 136 -36.92 -8.33 -8.96
#